data_AF-A0A954BSV1-F1
#
_entry.id   AF-A0A954BSV1-F1
#
_cell.length_a   1.000
_cell.length_b   1.000
_cell.length_c   1.000
_cell.angle_alpha   90.00
_cell.angle_beta   90.00
_cell.angle_gamma   90.00
#
_symmetry.space_group_name_H-M   'P 1'
#
loop_
_entity.id
_entity.type
_entity.pdbx_description
1 polymer ?
#
loop_
_entity_poly.entity_id
_entity_poly.type
_entity_poly.pdbx_seq_one_letter_code
_entity_poly.pdbx_strand_id
1 'polypeptide(L)'
;MASNSKSSPSGVAVKRLFTKKGEDVLGKVKYARRGTKITNPDGSVVFQMDGAEIPADWSQLATDIMISKYFRKAQVPQFAEGADPVKSEPLKDDDGNVIYGPERSARQVVNRLAGCWRHWGEKYGYFKNTEDAQAYYDEMCFMLIHQYAAPNSPQWFNTGLAWAYGLTGPSQGHFYVDPDTGKLTKSKDAYTHPQPHACFIQNVTDDLVGKGGIMDLWTREARLFKYGSGTGTNFSKLRGSGEPLSGGGQSSGLMSFLRVGDRAAGAIKSGGTTRRAAKMVCLDLDHPDIEEFINWKAHEEDKAKILIDAGLPADFNGEAYGTVSGQNSNNSVRVPSEFIDAVRGDGDWHLRWRTDRNHISKTVKARDLWNQIAKAAWQCADPGVQYDTVINDWHTCPQDGAINASNPCSEYMFLDDTACNLASLNLIKFFDKEKAEFDVPAIKHATRLWTITLEISVLMAQFPSEEIAQKSYDYRTLGLGYANMGTCLMLSGIPYDSKKATAVCGAITSILTGESYAASAEMAAGHGPFPRYKENSKDMLRVIRNHRRAAYNAPSDEYEQLRVKPVGIHPEFCPDYLLEASRGAWDHALELGKKNGFRNAQTTVIAPTGTIGLLMDCDTTGIEPDFALV
;
A
#
# COMPACT_ATOMS: atom_id res chain seq x y z
N MET A 1 14.29 8.59 28.86
CA MET A 1 15.22 7.57 29.40
C MET A 1 16.34 7.40 28.39
N ALA A 2 17.58 7.70 28.76
CA ALA A 2 18.73 7.57 27.88
C ALA A 2 19.05 6.07 27.66
N SER A 3 18.68 5.53 26.50
CA SER A 3 19.11 4.19 26.10
C SER A 3 20.60 4.25 25.76
N ASN A 4 21.41 3.43 26.43
CA ASN A 4 22.81 3.20 26.09
C ASN A 4 22.96 2.94 24.58
N SER A 5 23.47 3.93 23.83
CA SER A 5 23.71 3.82 22.39
C SER A 5 24.91 2.93 22.15
N LYS A 6 24.69 1.62 22.09
CA LYS A 6 25.69 0.67 21.63
C LYS A 6 25.75 0.75 20.10
N SER A 7 26.95 0.96 19.55
CA SER A 7 27.20 0.70 18.13
C SER A 7 26.71 -0.70 17.78
N SER A 8 25.97 -0.85 16.69
CA SER A 8 25.55 -2.14 16.14
C SER A 8 26.48 -2.44 14.96
N PRO A 9 27.55 -3.25 15.12
CA PRO A 9 28.49 -3.52 14.03
C PRO A 9 27.81 -4.11 12.78
N SER A 10 26.62 -4.68 12.96
CA SER A 10 25.76 -5.27 11.96
C SER A 10 24.71 -4.32 11.36
N GLY A 11 24.54 -3.12 11.90
CA GLY A 11 23.61 -2.11 11.36
C GLY A 11 24.09 -1.49 10.05
N VAL A 12 23.18 -0.89 9.29
CA VAL A 12 23.50 -0.24 8.02
C VAL A 12 24.19 1.11 8.25
N ALA A 13 25.16 1.42 7.40
CA ALA A 13 25.73 2.76 7.31
C ALA A 13 24.81 3.67 6.47
N VAL A 14 24.72 4.95 6.82
CA VAL A 14 23.86 5.92 6.16
C VAL A 14 24.72 7.07 5.64
N LYS A 15 24.83 7.12 4.31
CA LYS A 15 25.46 8.25 3.63
C LYS A 15 24.50 9.44 3.64
N ARG A 16 25.05 10.65 3.61
CA ARG A 16 24.27 11.88 3.40
C ARG A 16 24.38 12.29 1.94
N LEU A 17 23.25 12.64 1.33
CA LEU A 17 23.20 13.13 -0.05
C LEU A 17 22.52 14.50 -0.09
N PHE A 18 21.36 14.62 0.56
CA PHE A 18 20.60 15.87 0.58
C PHE A 18 20.98 16.81 1.72
N THR A 19 21.62 16.28 2.76
CA THR A 19 21.90 17.01 4.01
C THR A 19 23.38 17.07 4.35
N LYS A 20 23.74 17.97 5.28
CA LYS A 20 25.09 18.07 5.85
C LYS A 20 25.09 17.76 7.35
N LYS A 21 26.20 17.22 7.86
CA LYS A 21 26.35 16.94 9.30
C LYS A 21 26.20 18.23 10.12
N GLY A 22 25.38 18.18 11.18
CA GLY A 22 25.12 19.31 12.07
C GLY A 22 24.13 20.34 11.51
N GLU A 23 23.53 20.08 10.35
CA GLU A 23 22.53 20.95 9.75
C GLU A 23 21.16 20.81 10.43
N ASP A 24 20.54 21.93 10.75
CA ASP A 24 19.15 21.98 11.19
C ASP A 24 18.19 21.99 10.00
N VAL A 25 17.88 20.80 9.47
CA VAL A 25 17.09 20.63 8.24
C VAL A 25 15.74 21.33 8.31
N LEU A 26 14.95 21.08 9.37
CA LEU A 26 13.63 21.69 9.54
C LEU A 26 13.74 23.20 9.81
N GLY A 27 14.76 23.63 10.57
CA GLY A 27 15.06 25.02 10.86
C GLY A 27 15.29 25.90 9.64
N LYS A 28 16.00 25.38 8.63
CA LYS A 28 16.35 26.11 7.41
C LYS A 28 15.20 26.35 6.44
N VAL A 29 14.13 25.55 6.54
CA VAL A 29 12.97 25.73 5.67
C VAL A 29 12.26 27.03 6.03
N LYS A 30 11.85 27.80 5.02
CA LYS A 30 10.99 28.97 5.19
C LYS A 30 9.54 28.53 5.31
N TYR A 31 8.84 28.97 6.35
CA TYR A 31 7.43 28.63 6.60
C TYR A 31 6.53 29.84 6.37
N ALA A 32 5.30 29.58 5.96
CA ALA A 32 4.22 30.54 5.87
C ALA A 32 3.07 30.09 6.79
N ARG A 33 2.37 31.07 7.36
CA ARG A 33 1.12 30.82 8.09
C ARG A 33 -0.02 30.79 7.10
N ARG A 34 -0.72 29.66 7.03
CA ARG A 34 -1.83 29.44 6.10
C ARG A 34 -3.03 28.88 6.83
N GLY A 35 -4.20 29.12 6.26
CA GLY A 35 -5.46 28.54 6.72
C GLY A 35 -5.99 27.52 5.73
N THR A 36 -6.87 26.64 6.23
CA THR A 36 -7.67 25.72 5.43
C THR A 36 -9.11 25.83 5.88
N LYS A 37 -10.03 25.89 4.92
CA LYS A 37 -11.47 25.83 5.16
C LYS A 37 -12.10 24.85 4.17
N ILE A 38 -12.74 23.81 4.70
CA ILE A 38 -13.49 22.82 3.93
C ILE A 38 -14.97 23.06 4.15
N THR A 39 -15.73 23.16 3.07
CA THR A 39 -17.18 23.36 3.08
C THR A 39 -17.90 22.23 2.36
N ASN A 40 -19.12 21.94 2.78
CA ASN A 40 -20.06 21.12 2.02
C ASN A 40 -20.59 21.89 0.78
N PRO A 41 -21.24 21.20 -0.18
CA PRO A 41 -21.87 21.87 -1.34
C PRO A 41 -22.91 22.93 -0.96
N ASP A 42 -23.57 22.77 0.20
CA ASP A 42 -24.52 23.74 0.75
C ASP A 42 -23.85 24.97 1.41
N GLY A 43 -22.51 25.02 1.40
CA GLY A 43 -21.70 26.10 1.99
C GLY A 43 -21.41 25.96 3.49
N SER A 44 -21.97 24.95 4.18
CA SER A 44 -21.69 24.71 5.59
C SER A 44 -20.24 24.28 5.83
N VAL A 45 -19.62 24.77 6.92
CA VAL A 45 -18.20 24.51 7.20
C VAL A 45 -18.05 23.14 7.87
N VAL A 46 -17.28 22.26 7.23
CA VAL A 46 -16.95 20.92 7.75
C VAL A 46 -15.71 20.98 8.64
N PHE A 47 -14.73 21.78 8.25
CA PHE A 47 -13.46 21.92 8.98
C PHE A 47 -12.83 23.27 8.66
N GLN A 48 -12.28 23.93 9.67
CA GLN A 48 -11.47 25.15 9.51
C GLN A 48 -10.30 25.14 10.49
N MET A 49 -9.12 25.55 10.02
CA MET A 49 -7.97 25.85 10.87
C MET A 49 -7.20 27.01 10.26
N ASP A 50 -6.94 28.03 11.08
CA ASP A 50 -6.21 29.23 10.69
C ASP A 50 -4.81 29.26 11.29
N GLY A 51 -3.86 29.87 10.59
CA GLY A 51 -2.51 30.12 11.11
C GLY A 51 -1.68 28.85 11.35
N ALA A 52 -1.87 27.81 10.55
CA ALA A 52 -1.00 26.64 10.53
C ALA A 52 0.31 26.96 9.78
N GLU A 53 1.44 26.46 10.28
CA GLU A 53 2.75 26.65 9.68
C GLU A 53 3.10 25.54 8.70
N ILE A 54 3.18 25.91 7.43
CA ILE A 54 3.47 25.03 6.30
C ILE A 54 4.67 25.60 5.53
N PRO A 55 5.54 24.78 4.91
CA PRO A 55 6.60 25.30 4.06
C PRO A 55 6.04 26.28 3.01
N ALA A 56 6.72 27.40 2.83
CA ALA A 56 6.23 28.50 2.00
C ALA A 56 6.06 28.10 0.53
N ASP A 57 6.80 27.09 0.07
CA ASP A 57 6.82 26.62 -1.31
C ASP A 57 5.76 25.55 -1.62
N TRP A 58 5.05 25.03 -0.61
CA TRP A 58 3.96 24.07 -0.84
C TRP A 58 2.79 24.77 -1.52
N SER A 59 2.00 24.05 -2.32
CA SER A 59 0.75 24.58 -2.86
C SER A 59 -0.34 24.74 -1.78
N GLN A 60 -1.43 25.46 -2.09
CA GLN A 60 -2.60 25.51 -1.20
C GLN A 60 -3.28 24.14 -1.11
N LEU A 61 -3.26 23.33 -2.18
CA LEU A 61 -3.82 21.98 -2.16
C LEU A 61 -3.05 21.06 -1.19
N ALA A 62 -1.71 21.06 -1.27
CA ALA A 62 -0.87 20.32 -0.33
C ALA A 62 -1.06 20.82 1.12
N THR A 63 -1.21 22.13 1.29
CA THR A 63 -1.55 22.77 2.58
C THR A 63 -2.87 22.21 3.12
N ASP A 64 -3.93 22.22 2.32
CA ASP A 64 -5.25 21.75 2.70
C ASP A 64 -5.25 20.27 3.06
N ILE A 65 -4.53 19.44 2.31
CA ILE A 65 -4.39 18.01 2.60
C ILE A 65 -3.65 17.79 3.92
N MET A 66 -2.50 18.44 4.10
CA MET A 66 -1.72 18.33 5.33
C MET A 66 -2.54 18.72 6.56
N ILE A 67 -3.17 19.91 6.51
CA ILE A 67 -3.93 20.45 7.65
C ILE A 67 -5.19 19.63 7.88
N SER A 68 -5.99 19.37 6.84
CA SER A 68 -7.30 18.73 7.03
C SER A 68 -7.18 17.24 7.33
N LYS A 69 -6.23 16.52 6.71
CA LYS A 69 -6.13 15.06 6.83
C LYS A 69 -5.04 14.61 7.79
N TYR A 70 -3.85 15.21 7.75
CA TYR A 70 -2.67 14.63 8.41
C TYR A 70 -2.32 15.24 9.76
N PHE A 71 -2.72 16.48 10.03
CA PHE A 71 -2.60 17.03 11.37
C PHE A 71 -3.48 16.27 12.36
N ARG A 72 -2.86 15.77 13.43
CA ARG A 72 -3.54 15.27 14.61
C ARG A 72 -4.38 16.40 15.20
N LYS A 73 -5.65 16.12 15.50
CA LYS A 73 -6.64 17.16 15.84
C LYS A 73 -6.72 17.51 17.32
N ALA A 74 -6.16 16.69 18.20
CA ALA A 74 -6.27 16.89 19.64
C ALA A 74 -5.12 16.19 20.38
N GLN A 75 -4.92 16.63 21.63
CA GLN A 75 -3.96 16.06 22.59
C GLN A 75 -2.49 16.22 22.17
N VAL A 76 -2.19 17.29 21.43
CA VAL A 76 -0.83 17.67 21.04
C VAL A 76 -0.42 18.90 21.86
N PRO A 77 0.75 18.91 22.53
CA PRO A 77 1.22 20.08 23.25
C PRO A 77 1.24 21.34 22.37
N GLN A 78 0.81 22.47 22.91
CA GLN A 78 0.79 23.76 22.22
C GLN A 78 2.03 24.58 22.57
N PHE A 79 2.46 25.46 21.65
CA PHE A 79 3.69 26.23 21.75
C PHE A 79 3.42 27.71 21.52
N ALA A 80 4.29 28.57 22.06
CA ALA A 80 4.21 30.01 21.84
C ALA A 80 4.22 30.36 20.35
N GLU A 81 3.54 31.44 19.99
CA GLU A 81 3.48 31.87 18.60
C GLU A 81 4.89 32.17 18.05
N GLY A 82 5.24 31.56 16.90
CA GLY A 82 6.55 31.70 16.27
C GLY A 82 7.67 30.83 16.85
N ALA A 83 7.39 30.06 17.91
CA ALA A 83 8.34 29.11 18.47
C ALA A 83 8.49 27.85 17.58
N ASP A 84 9.68 27.26 17.54
CA ASP A 84 9.85 25.95 16.90
C ASP A 84 9.26 24.85 17.79
N PRO A 85 8.15 24.19 17.40
CA PRO A 85 7.46 23.21 18.25
C PRO A 85 8.24 21.91 18.44
N VAL A 86 9.37 21.72 17.76
CA VAL A 86 10.26 20.56 17.93
C VAL A 86 11.32 20.82 19.00
N LYS A 87 11.63 22.08 19.31
CA LYS A 87 12.74 22.47 20.19
C LYS A 87 12.32 23.28 21.41
N SER A 88 11.11 23.82 21.38
CA SER A 88 10.61 24.73 22.39
C SER A 88 9.86 23.97 23.47
N GLU A 89 9.80 24.54 24.67
CA GLU A 89 8.98 23.99 25.75
C GLU A 89 7.48 24.26 25.48
N PRO A 90 6.59 23.31 25.82
CA PRO A 90 5.15 23.52 25.71
C PRO A 90 4.63 24.66 26.58
N LEU A 91 3.59 25.34 26.11
CA LEU A 91 2.81 26.26 26.91
C LEU A 91 2.14 25.54 28.08
N LYS A 92 2.05 26.24 29.21
CA LYS A 92 1.38 25.78 30.42
C LYS A 92 0.27 26.76 30.80
N ASP A 93 -0.80 26.23 31.39
CA ASP A 93 -1.85 27.04 32.01
C ASP A 93 -1.38 27.62 33.37
N ASP A 94 -2.26 28.40 34.02
CA ASP A 94 -1.98 29.05 35.29
C ASP A 94 -1.69 28.06 36.44
N ASP A 95 -2.17 26.81 36.30
CA ASP A 95 -1.93 25.71 37.24
C ASP A 95 -0.64 24.93 36.92
N GLY A 96 0.08 25.31 35.86
CA GLY A 96 1.32 24.68 35.41
C GLY A 96 1.15 23.42 34.56
N ASN A 97 -0.07 23.10 34.13
CA ASN A 97 -0.36 21.95 33.26
C ASN A 97 -0.14 22.31 31.79
N VAL A 98 0.35 21.35 31.00
CA VAL A 98 0.57 21.55 29.56
C VAL A 98 -0.75 21.81 28.84
N ILE A 99 -0.78 22.84 27.99
CA ILE A 99 -1.92 23.15 27.13
C ILE A 99 -1.89 22.24 25.91
N TYR A 100 -3.00 21.57 25.62
CA TYR A 100 -3.14 20.64 24.49
C TYR A 100 -4.10 21.17 23.41
N GLY A 101 -3.86 20.75 22.17
CA GLY A 101 -4.65 21.12 21.00
C GLY A 101 -4.30 20.25 19.79
N PRO A 102 -4.54 20.73 18.56
CA PRO A 102 -4.11 20.05 17.34
C PRO A 102 -2.60 20.26 17.05
N GLU A 103 -2.03 19.45 16.15
CA GLU A 103 -0.83 19.82 15.41
C GLU A 103 -1.12 21.13 14.64
N ARG A 104 -0.16 22.06 14.65
CA ARG A 104 -0.25 23.37 13.99
C ARG A 104 0.89 23.65 13.02
N SER A 105 1.83 22.73 12.85
CA SER A 105 2.99 22.90 11.99
C SER A 105 3.38 21.60 11.29
N ALA A 106 3.71 21.68 9.99
CA ALA A 106 4.28 20.55 9.25
C ALA A 106 5.57 20.03 9.89
N ARG A 107 6.33 20.88 10.60
CA ARG A 107 7.52 20.49 11.38
C ARG A 107 7.20 19.40 12.40
N GLN A 108 6.06 19.54 13.09
CA GLN A 108 5.63 18.59 14.11
C GLN A 108 5.39 17.21 13.48
N VAL A 109 4.66 17.18 12.36
CA VAL A 109 4.34 15.95 11.63
C VAL A 109 5.60 15.28 11.11
N VAL A 110 6.49 16.02 10.44
CA VAL A 110 7.73 15.47 9.87
C VAL A 110 8.65 14.94 10.97
N ASN A 111 8.85 15.69 12.06
CA ASN A 111 9.62 15.23 13.21
C ASN A 111 9.00 13.98 13.85
N ARG A 112 7.68 13.96 14.02
CA ARG A 112 6.95 12.81 14.57
C ARG A 112 7.20 11.53 13.76
N LEU A 113 7.15 11.62 12.44
CA LEU A 113 7.39 10.47 11.55
C LEU A 113 8.87 10.05 11.57
N ALA A 114 9.77 10.94 11.14
CA ALA A 114 11.19 10.64 10.99
C ALA A 114 11.85 10.26 12.33
N GLY A 115 11.49 10.95 13.40
CA GLY A 115 12.00 10.70 14.74
C GLY A 115 11.51 9.38 15.33
N CYS A 116 10.26 8.98 15.07
CA CYS A 116 9.76 7.68 15.47
C CYS A 116 10.49 6.54 14.74
N TRP A 117 10.64 6.63 13.41
CA TRP A 117 11.39 5.62 12.65
C TRP A 117 12.85 5.54 13.11
N ARG A 118 13.51 6.69 13.32
CA ARG A 118 14.85 6.73 13.88
C ARG A 118 14.91 6.03 15.23
N HIS A 119 13.99 6.35 16.15
CA HIS A 119 13.96 5.78 17.49
C HIS A 119 13.85 4.25 17.47
N TRP A 120 12.93 3.71 16.66
CA TRP A 120 12.78 2.26 16.50
C TRP A 120 14.01 1.63 15.83
N GLY A 121 14.55 2.27 14.80
CA GLY A 121 15.76 1.80 14.13
C GLY A 121 17.00 1.79 15.03
N GLU A 122 17.17 2.78 15.90
CA GLU A 122 18.23 2.81 16.93
C GLU A 122 18.01 1.72 17.97
N LYS A 123 16.79 1.61 18.51
CA LYS A 123 16.44 0.62 19.54
C LYS A 123 16.73 -0.81 19.08
N TYR A 124 16.42 -1.12 17.82
CA TYR A 124 16.58 -2.46 17.26
C TYR A 124 17.81 -2.61 16.36
N GLY A 125 18.78 -1.69 16.41
CA GLY A 125 20.09 -1.87 15.79
C GLY A 125 20.11 -1.86 14.26
N TYR A 126 19.17 -1.19 13.61
CA TYR A 126 19.15 -0.99 12.15
C TYR A 126 20.26 -0.04 11.69
N PHE A 127 20.65 0.92 12.52
CA PHE A 127 21.75 1.84 12.20
C PHE A 127 23.05 1.37 12.84
N LYS A 128 24.15 1.49 12.09
CA LYS A 128 25.47 1.07 12.57
C LYS A 128 25.90 1.81 13.84
N ASN A 129 25.58 3.09 13.93
CA ASN A 129 25.82 3.94 15.11
C ASN A 129 24.85 5.14 15.13
N THR A 130 24.95 5.96 16.19
CA THR A 130 24.12 7.15 16.39
C THR A 130 24.32 8.22 15.29
N GLU A 131 25.51 8.31 14.68
CA GLU A 131 25.75 9.25 13.58
C GLU A 131 25.00 8.83 12.32
N ASP A 132 24.98 7.53 12.01
CA ASP A 132 24.18 6.98 10.92
C ASP A 132 22.67 7.15 11.18
N ALA A 133 22.21 6.97 12.41
CA ALA A 133 20.82 7.23 12.79
C ALA A 133 20.43 8.71 12.66
N GLN A 134 21.33 9.63 13.03
CA GLN A 134 21.12 11.06 12.83
C GLN A 134 21.11 11.40 11.33
N ALA A 135 22.02 10.83 10.53
CA ALA A 135 22.03 11.01 9.09
C ALA A 135 20.72 10.54 8.45
N TYR A 136 20.22 9.37 8.86
CA TYR A 136 18.90 8.89 8.43
C TYR A 136 17.79 9.89 8.76
N TYR A 137 17.73 10.36 10.02
CA TYR A 137 16.70 11.31 10.43
C TYR A 137 16.72 12.61 9.61
N ASP A 138 17.91 13.17 9.38
CA ASP A 138 18.07 14.41 8.63
C ASP A 138 17.63 14.22 7.17
N GLU A 139 18.06 13.14 6.51
CA GLU A 139 17.69 12.82 5.13
C GLU A 139 16.17 12.55 4.98
N MET A 140 15.56 11.85 5.94
CA MET A 140 14.11 11.63 5.96
C MET A 140 13.34 12.92 6.18
N CYS A 141 13.79 13.79 7.10
CA CYS A 141 13.19 15.11 7.30
C CYS A 141 13.25 15.94 6.01
N PHE A 142 14.41 15.95 5.33
CA PHE A 142 14.59 16.65 4.07
C PHE A 142 13.60 16.12 3.02
N MET A 143 13.57 14.80 2.80
CA MET A 143 12.74 14.20 1.76
C MET A 143 11.24 14.45 2.01
N LEU A 144 10.79 14.39 3.25
CA LEU A 144 9.39 14.65 3.61
C LEU A 144 9.03 16.14 3.43
N ILE A 145 9.82 17.06 4.00
CA ILE A 145 9.48 18.49 4.01
C ILE A 145 9.58 19.12 2.61
N HIS A 146 10.45 18.59 1.75
CA HIS A 146 10.61 19.03 0.36
C HIS A 146 9.82 18.20 -0.66
N GLN A 147 8.91 17.32 -0.19
CA GLN A 147 8.02 16.50 -1.02
C GLN A 147 8.75 15.59 -2.05
N TYR A 148 9.93 15.08 -1.69
CA TYR A 148 10.66 14.06 -2.48
C TYR A 148 10.00 12.68 -2.38
N ALA A 149 9.31 12.42 -1.28
CA ALA A 149 8.58 11.18 -1.07
C ALA A 149 7.53 11.33 0.03
N ALA A 150 6.54 10.45 0.00
CA ALA A 150 5.51 10.38 1.04
C ALA A 150 5.16 8.92 1.35
N PRO A 151 5.00 8.56 2.64
CA PRO A 151 4.46 7.28 3.04
C PRO A 151 2.93 7.25 2.87
N ASN A 152 2.32 6.06 2.92
CA ASN A 152 0.86 5.91 2.87
C ASN A 152 0.14 6.66 4.00
N SER A 153 -1.12 7.01 3.77
CA SER A 153 -1.90 7.83 4.71
C SER A 153 -1.93 7.33 6.18
N PRO A 154 -2.12 6.03 6.47
CA PRO A 154 -1.99 5.50 7.84
C PRO A 154 -0.69 5.84 8.58
N GLN A 155 0.44 6.00 7.89
CA GLN A 155 1.69 6.45 8.52
C GLN A 155 1.55 7.87 9.06
N TRP A 156 1.02 8.79 8.26
CA TRP A 156 0.77 10.16 8.68
C TRP A 156 -0.16 10.25 9.87
N PHE A 157 -1.21 9.41 9.91
CA PHE A 157 -2.20 9.41 10.98
C PHE A 157 -1.68 8.86 12.31
N ASN A 158 -0.92 7.76 12.26
CA ASN A 158 -0.71 6.91 13.42
C ASN A 158 0.75 6.87 13.92
N THR A 159 1.73 7.04 13.03
CA THR A 159 3.14 6.84 13.36
C THR A 159 3.64 7.92 14.30
N GLY A 160 4.33 7.52 15.36
CA GLY A 160 5.00 8.44 16.28
C GLY A 160 4.11 9.22 17.25
N LEU A 161 2.79 8.99 17.29
CA LEU A 161 1.90 9.68 18.24
C LEU A 161 2.30 9.43 19.70
N ALA A 162 2.58 8.18 20.06
CA ALA A 162 3.07 7.84 21.40
C ALA A 162 4.49 8.37 21.65
N TRP A 163 5.36 8.28 20.65
CA TRP A 163 6.77 8.71 20.76
C TRP A 163 6.91 10.22 20.93
N ALA A 164 6.21 11.01 20.11
CA ALA A 164 6.32 12.47 20.10
C ALA A 164 5.49 13.13 21.21
N TYR A 165 4.32 12.58 21.53
CA TYR A 165 3.32 13.26 22.38
C TYR A 165 2.87 12.45 23.59
N GLY A 166 3.41 11.24 23.81
CA GLY A 166 3.00 10.38 24.93
C GLY A 166 1.57 9.83 24.80
N LEU A 167 0.97 9.91 23.61
CA LEU A 167 -0.40 9.47 23.40
C LEU A 167 -0.55 7.96 23.54
N THR A 168 -1.54 7.57 24.35
CA THR A 168 -2.00 6.19 24.52
C THR A 168 -3.52 6.14 24.29
N GLY A 169 -4.15 5.00 24.51
CA GLY A 169 -5.60 4.85 24.43
C GLY A 169 -6.05 3.46 24.87
N PRO A 170 -7.35 3.23 25.05
CA PRO A 170 -7.85 1.91 25.41
C PRO A 170 -7.49 0.89 24.32
N SER A 171 -7.04 -0.31 24.73
CA SER A 171 -6.78 -1.42 23.80
C SER A 171 -8.01 -1.70 22.92
N GLN A 172 -7.79 -1.89 21.63
CA GLN A 172 -8.85 -2.11 20.62
C GLN A 172 -8.84 -3.53 20.05
N GLY A 173 -8.12 -4.46 20.70
CA GLY A 173 -8.01 -5.84 20.24
C GLY A 173 -6.98 -6.05 19.13
N HIS A 174 -5.94 -5.22 19.09
CA HIS A 174 -4.80 -5.39 18.19
C HIS A 174 -3.73 -6.31 18.78
N PHE A 175 -2.86 -6.81 17.90
CA PHE A 175 -1.75 -7.71 18.20
C PHE A 175 -0.48 -7.25 17.47
N TYR A 176 0.67 -7.60 18.01
CA TYR A 176 1.98 -7.41 17.38
C TYR A 176 2.88 -8.59 17.73
N VAL A 177 3.92 -8.82 16.93
CA VAL A 177 5.01 -9.72 17.34
C VAL A 177 6.05 -8.88 18.07
N ASP A 178 6.28 -9.20 19.34
CA ASP A 178 7.27 -8.51 20.15
C ASP A 178 8.67 -8.75 19.57
N PRO A 179 9.39 -7.71 19.09
CA PRO A 179 10.66 -7.92 18.40
C PRO A 179 11.79 -8.43 19.30
N ASP A 180 11.68 -8.25 20.63
CA ASP A 180 12.67 -8.70 21.60
C ASP A 180 12.50 -10.21 21.89
N THR A 181 11.27 -10.72 21.85
CA THR A 181 10.96 -12.13 22.17
C THR A 181 10.57 -12.99 20.97
N GLY A 182 10.22 -12.38 19.84
CA GLY A 182 9.65 -13.05 18.67
C GLY A 182 8.25 -13.63 18.92
N LYS A 183 7.55 -13.23 20.00
CA LYS A 183 6.25 -13.80 20.39
C LYS A 183 5.10 -12.87 20.04
N LEU A 184 4.06 -13.46 19.47
CA LEU A 184 2.77 -12.81 19.28
C LEU A 184 2.20 -12.34 20.63
N THR A 185 1.85 -11.05 20.69
CA THR A 185 1.46 -10.36 21.91
C THR A 185 0.26 -9.46 21.64
N LYS A 186 -0.67 -9.41 22.59
CA LYS A 186 -1.82 -8.50 22.52
C LYS A 186 -1.40 -7.08 22.90
N SER A 187 -1.82 -6.10 22.11
CA SER A 187 -1.53 -4.70 22.35
C SER A 187 -2.19 -4.17 23.63
N LYS A 188 -1.39 -3.49 24.44
CA LYS A 188 -1.85 -2.88 25.71
C LYS A 188 -2.67 -1.61 25.49
N ASP A 189 -2.40 -0.88 24.42
CA ASP A 189 -3.04 0.39 24.09
C ASP A 189 -3.11 0.61 22.57
N ALA A 190 -3.69 1.73 22.15
CA ALA A 190 -3.97 2.03 20.74
C ALA A 190 -2.80 2.66 19.94
N TYR A 191 -1.74 3.18 20.57
CA TYR A 191 -0.78 4.05 19.88
C TYR A 191 0.71 3.78 20.19
N THR A 192 1.05 3.06 21.26
CA THR A 192 2.45 2.69 21.59
C THR A 192 3.07 1.90 20.44
N HIS A 193 2.30 0.99 19.85
CA HIS A 193 2.56 0.42 18.53
C HIS A 193 1.61 1.08 17.53
N PRO A 194 2.09 1.81 16.50
CA PRO A 194 1.21 2.40 15.49
C PRO A 194 0.56 1.35 14.58
N GLN A 195 -0.50 1.72 13.86
CA GLN A 195 -1.00 0.98 12.69
C GLN A 195 -0.58 1.73 11.39
N PRO A 196 0.63 1.50 10.87
CA PRO A 196 1.15 2.22 9.70
C PRO A 196 0.78 1.59 8.35
N HIS A 197 0.16 0.42 8.32
CA HIS A 197 -0.10 -0.34 7.09
C HIS A 197 -1.39 0.14 6.41
N ALA A 198 -1.39 0.22 5.08
CA ALA A 198 -2.56 0.61 4.30
C ALA A 198 -3.29 -0.58 3.69
N CYS A 199 -2.56 -1.62 3.31
CA CYS A 199 -3.05 -2.69 2.47
C CYS A 199 -3.06 -4.00 3.23
N PHE A 200 -4.19 -4.69 3.24
CA PHE A 200 -4.37 -5.95 3.95
C PHE A 200 -5.01 -6.98 3.04
N ILE A 201 -4.53 -8.22 3.12
CA ILE A 201 -5.18 -9.39 2.53
C ILE A 201 -5.64 -10.26 3.68
N GLN A 202 -6.89 -10.72 3.64
CA GLN A 202 -7.48 -11.54 4.69
C GLN A 202 -8.09 -12.80 4.11
N ASN A 203 -7.98 -13.90 4.85
CA ASN A 203 -8.72 -15.12 4.54
C ASN A 203 -10.16 -15.06 5.06
N VAL A 204 -10.96 -15.97 4.52
CA VAL A 204 -12.26 -16.37 5.06
C VAL A 204 -12.42 -17.88 4.92
N THR A 205 -13.01 -18.52 5.93
CA THR A 205 -13.41 -19.93 5.89
C THR A 205 -14.91 -20.05 5.69
N ASP A 206 -15.35 -21.18 5.14
CA ASP A 206 -16.77 -21.51 4.94
C ASP A 206 -17.46 -21.91 6.26
N ASP A 207 -17.46 -20.97 7.20
CA ASP A 207 -18.07 -21.04 8.52
C ASP A 207 -18.76 -19.70 8.82
N LEU A 208 -19.94 -19.74 9.43
CA LEU A 208 -20.73 -18.53 9.66
C LEU A 208 -20.17 -17.64 10.78
N VAL A 209 -19.81 -18.20 11.94
CA VAL A 209 -19.58 -17.44 13.19
C VAL A 209 -18.27 -17.77 13.93
N GLY A 210 -17.60 -18.86 13.56
CA GLY A 210 -16.33 -19.28 14.13
C GLY A 210 -15.17 -18.35 13.78
N LYS A 211 -14.03 -18.54 14.47
CA LYS A 211 -12.79 -17.79 14.18
C LYS A 211 -12.39 -18.01 12.72
N GLY A 212 -12.15 -16.93 11.98
CA GLY A 212 -11.85 -16.98 10.54
C GLY A 212 -13.08 -17.11 9.62
N GLY A 213 -14.28 -17.30 10.16
CA GLY A 213 -15.53 -17.37 9.41
C GLY A 213 -16.04 -16.01 8.92
N ILE A 214 -17.25 -16.01 8.34
CA ILE A 214 -17.85 -14.85 7.65
C ILE A 214 -18.08 -13.67 8.61
N MET A 215 -18.73 -13.89 9.76
CA MET A 215 -19.02 -12.80 10.70
C MET A 215 -17.78 -12.29 11.44
N ASP A 216 -16.78 -13.16 11.64
CA ASP A 216 -15.48 -12.76 12.18
C ASP A 216 -14.71 -11.88 11.19
N LEU A 217 -14.74 -12.19 9.88
CA LEU A 217 -14.17 -11.33 8.85
C LEU A 217 -14.72 -9.91 8.92
N TRP A 218 -16.05 -9.73 8.99
CA TRP A 218 -16.65 -8.40 9.09
C TRP A 218 -16.17 -7.62 10.32
N THR A 219 -15.96 -8.31 11.44
CA THR A 219 -15.40 -7.71 12.67
C THR A 219 -13.95 -7.26 12.45
N ARG A 220 -13.12 -8.10 11.81
CA ARG A 220 -11.72 -7.77 11.50
C ARG A 220 -11.62 -6.62 10.50
N GLU A 221 -12.45 -6.60 9.46
CA GLU A 221 -12.55 -5.50 8.50
C GLU A 221 -12.94 -4.18 9.16
N ALA A 222 -13.92 -4.19 10.06
CA ALA A 222 -14.33 -2.99 10.78
C ALA A 222 -13.17 -2.38 11.59
N ARG A 223 -12.33 -3.22 12.22
CA ARG A 223 -11.11 -2.76 12.91
C ARG A 223 -10.11 -2.13 11.93
N LEU A 224 -9.92 -2.70 10.73
CA LEU A 224 -9.05 -2.11 9.71
C LEU A 224 -9.53 -0.76 9.22
N PHE A 225 -10.82 -0.67 8.88
CA PHE A 225 -11.42 0.55 8.37
C PHE A 225 -11.31 1.68 9.39
N LYS A 226 -11.54 1.41 10.68
CA LYS A 226 -11.41 2.39 11.77
C LYS A 226 -10.07 3.14 11.78
N TYR A 227 -8.98 2.51 11.33
CA TYR A 227 -7.63 3.08 11.35
C TYR A 227 -7.11 3.55 9.98
N GLY A 228 -7.97 3.61 8.97
CA GLY A 228 -7.62 4.19 7.66
C GLY A 228 -7.08 3.18 6.64
N SER A 229 -7.18 1.88 6.93
CA SER A 229 -6.63 0.81 6.09
C SER A 229 -7.72 0.17 5.23
N GLY A 230 -7.31 -0.37 4.08
CA GLY A 230 -8.16 -1.13 3.17
C GLY A 230 -7.83 -2.60 3.17
N THR A 231 -8.78 -3.44 2.75
CA THR A 231 -8.65 -4.90 2.82
C THR A 231 -9.20 -5.61 1.59
N GLY A 232 -8.63 -6.74 1.21
CA GLY A 232 -9.25 -7.64 0.25
C GLY A 232 -9.24 -9.09 0.69
N THR A 233 -10.19 -9.84 0.16
CA THR A 233 -10.42 -11.25 0.49
C THR A 233 -10.89 -11.99 -0.74
N ASN A 234 -10.37 -13.21 -0.95
CA ASN A 234 -10.92 -14.15 -1.91
C ASN A 234 -12.00 -14.98 -1.22
N PHE A 235 -13.23 -14.87 -1.72
CA PHE A 235 -14.42 -15.51 -1.15
C PHE A 235 -14.71 -16.88 -1.74
N SER A 236 -13.84 -17.39 -2.61
CA SER A 236 -14.04 -18.66 -3.33
C SER A 236 -14.12 -19.89 -2.45
N LYS A 237 -13.73 -19.79 -1.18
CA LYS A 237 -13.91 -20.87 -0.20
C LYS A 237 -15.35 -21.04 0.23
N LEU A 238 -16.17 -19.99 0.16
CA LEU A 238 -17.56 -20.04 0.58
C LEU A 238 -18.39 -20.88 -0.40
N ARG A 239 -19.27 -21.72 0.12
CA ARG A 239 -20.14 -22.54 -0.72
C ARG A 239 -21.14 -21.69 -1.52
N GLY A 240 -21.34 -22.07 -2.77
CA GLY A 240 -22.28 -21.43 -3.69
C GLY A 240 -23.74 -21.70 -3.34
N SER A 241 -24.64 -21.04 -4.07
CA SER A 241 -26.08 -21.21 -3.90
C SER A 241 -26.51 -22.64 -4.21
N GLY A 242 -27.39 -23.21 -3.37
CA GLY A 242 -27.90 -24.58 -3.54
C GLY A 242 -27.01 -25.70 -2.97
N GLU A 243 -25.77 -25.40 -2.57
CA GLU A 243 -24.89 -26.39 -1.92
C GLU A 243 -25.45 -26.83 -0.54
N PRO A 244 -25.30 -28.11 -0.15
CA PRO A 244 -25.92 -28.64 1.07
C PRO A 244 -25.34 -28.03 2.36
N LEU A 245 -26.17 -27.93 3.40
CA LEU A 245 -25.77 -27.54 4.77
C LEU A 245 -25.79 -28.74 5.73
N SER A 246 -24.90 -28.74 6.73
CA SER A 246 -24.76 -29.83 7.70
C SER A 246 -26.02 -30.06 8.56
N GLY A 247 -26.77 -28.99 8.85
CA GLY A 247 -28.03 -29.06 9.60
C GLY A 247 -29.26 -29.44 8.76
N GLY A 248 -29.08 -29.78 7.48
CA GLY A 248 -30.16 -29.90 6.51
C GLY A 248 -30.49 -28.56 5.82
N GLY A 249 -30.95 -28.62 4.58
CA GLY A 249 -31.21 -27.45 3.74
C GLY A 249 -30.07 -27.11 2.78
N GLN A 250 -30.16 -25.93 2.17
CA GLN A 250 -29.26 -25.45 1.12
C GLN A 250 -28.73 -24.05 1.44
N SER A 251 -27.51 -23.76 1.00
CA SER A 251 -26.88 -22.45 1.10
C SER A 251 -27.64 -21.39 0.30
N SER A 252 -27.73 -20.18 0.84
CA SER A 252 -28.23 -18.98 0.15
C SER A 252 -27.21 -18.38 -0.83
N GLY A 253 -26.03 -18.99 -0.93
CA GLY A 253 -24.96 -18.59 -1.84
C GLY A 253 -24.13 -17.40 -1.35
N LEU A 254 -23.00 -17.20 -2.02
CA LEU A 254 -22.00 -16.18 -1.71
C LEU A 254 -22.60 -14.77 -1.75
N MET A 255 -23.44 -14.50 -2.75
CA MET A 255 -23.96 -13.16 -3.04
C MET A 255 -24.78 -12.58 -1.88
N SER A 256 -25.45 -13.44 -1.11
CA SER A 256 -26.18 -13.02 0.10
C SER A 256 -25.25 -12.41 1.14
N PHE A 257 -24.07 -13.00 1.37
CA PHE A 257 -23.09 -12.49 2.33
C PHE A 257 -22.33 -11.27 1.80
N LEU A 258 -22.04 -11.21 0.49
CA LEU A 258 -21.42 -10.04 -0.12
C LEU A 258 -22.30 -8.78 0.01
N ARG A 259 -23.63 -8.91 -0.10
CA ARG A 259 -24.57 -7.81 0.15
C ARG A 259 -24.52 -7.30 1.60
N VAL A 260 -24.34 -8.20 2.57
CA VAL A 260 -24.15 -7.81 3.99
C VAL A 260 -22.83 -7.05 4.14
N GLY A 261 -21.74 -7.57 3.57
CA GLY A 261 -20.43 -6.96 3.59
C GLY A 261 -20.38 -5.57 2.97
N ASP A 262 -21.05 -5.39 1.84
CA ASP A 262 -21.19 -4.10 1.15
C ASP A 262 -21.85 -3.05 2.06
N ARG A 263 -22.96 -3.42 2.73
CA ARG A 263 -23.64 -2.51 3.68
C ARG A 263 -22.78 -2.20 4.91
N ALA A 264 -22.06 -3.20 5.43
CA ALA A 264 -21.16 -3.01 6.55
C ALA A 264 -20.02 -2.03 6.20
N ALA A 265 -19.41 -2.17 5.02
CA ALA A 265 -18.36 -1.28 4.55
C ALA A 265 -18.88 0.17 4.36
N GLY A 266 -20.07 0.34 3.78
CA GLY A 266 -20.69 1.66 3.57
C GLY A 266 -21.02 2.40 4.87
N ALA A 267 -21.28 1.68 5.96
CA ALA A 267 -21.59 2.27 7.27
C ALA A 267 -20.35 2.79 8.03
N ILE A 268 -19.13 2.36 7.66
CA ILE A 268 -17.92 2.68 8.41
C ILE A 268 -17.10 3.77 7.70
N LYS A 269 -16.84 4.85 8.42
CA LYS A 269 -15.94 5.93 7.98
C LYS A 269 -14.49 5.61 8.35
N SER A 270 -13.61 5.63 7.36
CA SER A 270 -12.25 5.15 7.50
C SER A 270 -11.33 6.16 8.19
N GLY A 271 -10.55 5.70 9.18
CA GLY A 271 -9.63 6.54 9.95
C GLY A 271 -10.30 7.59 10.85
N GLY A 272 -11.62 7.49 11.07
CA GLY A 272 -12.40 8.55 11.72
C GLY A 272 -12.49 9.85 10.91
N THR A 273 -12.21 9.79 9.60
CA THR A 273 -12.28 10.91 8.66
C THR A 273 -13.48 10.76 7.72
N THR A 274 -13.71 11.70 6.80
CA THR A 274 -14.80 11.62 5.80
C THR A 274 -14.61 10.52 4.73
N ARG A 275 -13.50 9.77 4.76
CA ARG A 275 -13.18 8.74 3.74
C ARG A 275 -14.02 7.47 3.91
N ARG A 276 -14.50 6.87 2.82
CA ARG A 276 -15.18 5.55 2.82
C ARG A 276 -14.19 4.40 3.09
N ALA A 277 -14.69 3.29 3.63
CA ALA A 277 -13.96 2.03 3.68
C ALA A 277 -13.55 1.57 2.27
N ALA A 278 -12.41 0.91 2.15
CA ALA A 278 -11.91 0.38 0.88
C ALA A 278 -11.82 -1.14 0.97
N LYS A 279 -12.60 -1.84 0.14
CA LYS A 279 -12.74 -3.30 0.14
C LYS A 279 -12.52 -3.89 -1.25
N MET A 280 -11.77 -4.99 -1.34
CA MET A 280 -11.68 -5.84 -2.53
C MET A 280 -12.37 -7.19 -2.28
N VAL A 281 -13.20 -7.61 -3.23
CA VAL A 281 -13.82 -8.94 -3.25
C VAL A 281 -13.27 -9.69 -4.47
N CYS A 282 -12.55 -10.77 -4.21
CA CYS A 282 -12.03 -11.66 -5.26
C CYS A 282 -12.87 -12.94 -5.35
N LEU A 283 -13.08 -13.44 -6.57
CA LEU A 283 -13.76 -14.72 -6.82
C LEU A 283 -13.08 -15.49 -7.96
N ASP A 284 -12.91 -16.80 -7.79
CA ASP A 284 -12.33 -17.71 -8.76
C ASP A 284 -13.34 -18.01 -9.87
N LEU A 285 -12.88 -18.08 -11.11
CA LEU A 285 -13.76 -18.26 -12.27
C LEU A 285 -14.51 -19.61 -12.31
N ASP A 286 -14.11 -20.59 -11.51
CA ASP A 286 -14.81 -21.89 -11.40
C ASP A 286 -15.87 -21.89 -10.28
N HIS A 287 -16.13 -20.76 -9.62
CA HIS A 287 -17.13 -20.68 -8.55
C HIS A 287 -18.57 -20.85 -9.09
N PRO A 288 -19.47 -21.57 -8.38
CA PRO A 288 -20.85 -21.76 -8.84
C PRO A 288 -21.62 -20.46 -9.06
N ASP A 289 -21.38 -19.46 -8.20
CA ASP A 289 -22.06 -18.15 -8.26
C ASP A 289 -21.33 -17.12 -9.17
N ILE A 290 -20.36 -17.54 -10.00
CA ILE A 290 -19.50 -16.60 -10.75
C ILE A 290 -20.27 -15.70 -11.72
N GLU A 291 -21.30 -16.22 -12.41
CA GLU A 291 -22.10 -15.43 -13.35
C GLU A 291 -22.91 -14.35 -12.63
N GLU A 292 -23.47 -14.64 -11.44
CA GLU A 292 -24.16 -13.63 -10.65
C GLU A 292 -23.17 -12.57 -10.14
N PHE A 293 -22.00 -12.99 -9.69
CA PHE A 293 -20.95 -12.09 -9.23
C PHE A 293 -20.47 -11.11 -10.32
N ILE A 294 -20.18 -11.63 -11.53
CA ILE A 294 -19.74 -10.82 -12.68
C ILE A 294 -20.77 -9.75 -13.03
N ASN A 295 -22.05 -10.13 -13.12
CA ASN A 295 -23.10 -9.22 -13.57
C ASN A 295 -23.70 -8.36 -12.45
N TRP A 296 -23.30 -8.58 -11.18
CA TRP A 296 -23.92 -7.94 -10.02
C TRP A 296 -23.93 -6.41 -10.13
N LYS A 297 -22.76 -5.77 -10.23
CA LYS A 297 -22.67 -4.30 -10.26
C LYS A 297 -23.29 -3.70 -11.53
N ALA A 298 -23.20 -4.39 -12.67
CA ALA A 298 -23.85 -3.95 -13.90
C ALA A 298 -25.39 -3.90 -13.75
N HIS A 299 -25.98 -4.93 -13.13
CA HIS A 299 -27.42 -4.91 -12.83
C HIS A 299 -27.81 -3.86 -11.78
N GLU A 300 -26.96 -3.59 -10.79
CA GLU A 300 -27.21 -2.52 -9.81
C GLU A 300 -27.10 -1.13 -10.44
N GLU A 301 -26.23 -0.95 -11.43
CA GLU A 301 -26.14 0.28 -12.23
C GLU A 301 -27.41 0.51 -13.06
N ASP A 302 -27.97 -0.55 -13.66
CA ASP A 302 -29.26 -0.46 -14.36
C ASP A 302 -30.40 -0.06 -13.41
N LYS A 303 -30.40 -0.55 -12.17
CA LYS A 303 -31.36 -0.12 -11.14
C LYS A 303 -31.16 1.35 -10.77
N ALA A 304 -29.92 1.79 -10.58
CA ALA A 304 -29.61 3.18 -10.26
C ALA A 304 -30.11 4.13 -11.36
N LYS A 305 -29.91 3.78 -12.64
CA LYS A 305 -30.43 4.55 -13.78
C LYS A 305 -31.95 4.68 -13.76
N ILE A 306 -32.67 3.60 -13.51
CA ILE A 306 -34.14 3.62 -13.40
C ILE A 306 -34.59 4.56 -12.26
N LEU A 307 -33.90 4.52 -11.12
CA LEU A 307 -34.19 5.39 -9.98
C LEU A 307 -33.91 6.87 -10.30
N ILE A 308 -32.83 7.15 -11.03
CA ILE A 308 -32.48 8.49 -11.49
C ILE A 308 -33.54 9.00 -12.48
N ASP A 309 -33.94 8.18 -13.44
CA ASP A 309 -34.99 8.51 -14.41
C ASP A 309 -36.35 8.75 -13.74
N ALA A 310 -36.60 8.10 -12.59
CA ALA A 310 -37.78 8.32 -11.75
C ALA A 310 -37.69 9.61 -10.89
N GLY A 311 -36.58 10.35 -10.95
CA GLY A 311 -36.41 11.66 -10.32
C GLY A 311 -35.51 11.68 -9.08
N LEU A 312 -34.84 10.57 -8.71
CA LEU A 312 -33.85 10.60 -7.64
C LEU A 312 -32.54 11.27 -8.11
N PRO A 313 -31.80 11.94 -7.20
CA PRO A 313 -30.54 12.59 -7.58
C PRO A 313 -29.50 11.61 -8.12
N ALA A 314 -28.86 11.99 -9.23
CA ALA A 314 -27.79 11.22 -9.88
C ALA A 314 -26.41 11.35 -9.18
N ASP A 315 -26.32 12.12 -8.09
CA ASP A 315 -25.10 12.19 -7.28
C ASP A 315 -24.75 10.78 -6.78
N PHE A 316 -23.48 10.40 -6.91
CA PHE A 316 -22.98 9.13 -6.40
C PHE A 316 -23.07 8.99 -4.87
N ASN A 317 -23.18 10.11 -4.14
CA ASN A 317 -23.52 10.10 -2.71
C ASN A 317 -25.02 10.32 -2.44
N GLY A 318 -25.82 10.41 -3.50
CA GLY A 318 -27.26 10.63 -3.46
C GLY A 318 -28.06 9.35 -3.21
N GLU A 319 -29.38 9.52 -3.10
CA GLU A 319 -30.31 8.47 -2.68
C GLU A 319 -30.36 7.28 -3.65
N ALA A 320 -30.25 7.52 -4.97
CA ALA A 320 -30.26 6.44 -5.97
C ALA A 320 -29.11 5.44 -5.71
N TYR A 321 -27.88 5.93 -5.60
CA TYR A 321 -26.72 5.09 -5.32
C TYR A 321 -26.68 4.57 -3.87
N GLY A 322 -27.28 5.28 -2.92
CA GLY A 322 -27.40 4.84 -1.52
C GLY A 322 -28.32 3.63 -1.32
N THR A 323 -29.26 3.39 -2.23
CA THR A 323 -30.25 2.30 -2.12
C THR A 323 -29.85 1.02 -2.85
N VAL A 324 -29.03 1.09 -3.90
CA VAL A 324 -28.49 -0.09 -4.60
C VAL A 324 -27.35 -0.75 -3.82
N SER A 325 -26.96 -1.96 -4.23
CA SER A 325 -25.90 -2.75 -3.60
C SER A 325 -24.60 -2.79 -4.44
N GLY A 326 -23.52 -3.27 -3.84
CA GLY A 326 -22.22 -3.47 -4.52
C GLY A 326 -21.41 -2.20 -4.75
N GLN A 327 -21.75 -1.10 -4.08
CA GLN A 327 -21.12 0.21 -4.27
C GLN A 327 -19.90 0.45 -3.36
N ASN A 328 -19.72 -0.39 -2.32
CA ASN A 328 -18.69 -0.21 -1.30
C ASN A 328 -17.56 -1.24 -1.39
N SER A 329 -17.47 -1.96 -2.52
CA SER A 329 -16.34 -2.81 -2.85
C SER A 329 -15.94 -2.70 -4.33
N ASN A 330 -14.65 -2.91 -4.56
CA ASN A 330 -14.12 -3.30 -5.85
C ASN A 330 -14.25 -4.81 -5.97
N ASN A 331 -14.64 -5.30 -7.14
CA ASN A 331 -14.82 -6.71 -7.41
C ASN A 331 -13.80 -7.15 -8.46
N SER A 332 -13.20 -8.34 -8.29
CA SER A 332 -12.29 -8.89 -9.28
C SER A 332 -12.43 -10.39 -9.41
N VAL A 333 -12.23 -10.89 -10.63
CA VAL A 333 -12.18 -12.33 -10.90
C VAL A 333 -10.74 -12.83 -10.98
N ARG A 334 -10.47 -14.01 -10.41
CA ARG A 334 -9.19 -14.70 -10.51
C ARG A 334 -9.17 -15.55 -11.78
N VAL A 335 -8.32 -15.18 -12.72
CA VAL A 335 -8.28 -15.74 -14.08
C VAL A 335 -7.08 -16.68 -14.23
N PRO A 336 -7.26 -18.00 -14.16
CA PRO A 336 -6.19 -18.96 -14.45
C PRO A 336 -5.89 -18.99 -15.95
N SER A 337 -4.66 -19.34 -16.33
CA SER A 337 -4.27 -19.37 -17.74
C SER A 337 -5.00 -20.46 -18.54
N GLU A 338 -5.42 -21.54 -17.89
CA GLU A 338 -6.27 -22.59 -18.46
C GLU A 338 -7.61 -22.02 -18.96
N PHE A 339 -8.16 -21.03 -18.26
CA PHE A 339 -9.38 -20.35 -18.72
C PHE A 339 -9.12 -19.56 -20.00
N ILE A 340 -7.99 -18.85 -20.09
CA ILE A 340 -7.62 -18.12 -21.31
C ILE A 340 -7.40 -19.06 -22.50
N ASP A 341 -6.80 -20.22 -22.26
CA ASP A 341 -6.65 -21.25 -23.29
C ASP A 341 -8.02 -21.78 -23.75
N ALA A 342 -8.95 -22.00 -22.82
CA ALA A 342 -10.34 -22.36 -23.16
C ALA A 342 -11.05 -21.26 -23.96
N VAL A 343 -10.89 -19.98 -23.62
CA VAL A 343 -11.45 -18.85 -24.39
C VAL A 343 -10.93 -18.84 -25.83
N ARG A 344 -9.61 -19.03 -26.01
CA ARG A 344 -8.96 -19.07 -27.32
C ARG A 344 -9.39 -20.27 -28.15
N GLY A 345 -9.50 -21.43 -27.49
CA GLY A 345 -9.93 -22.69 -28.11
C GLY A 345 -11.44 -22.86 -28.27
N ASP A 346 -12.25 -21.87 -27.88
CA ASP A 346 -13.73 -21.97 -27.85
C ASP A 346 -14.25 -23.16 -27.00
N GLY A 347 -13.50 -23.48 -25.96
CA GLY A 347 -13.73 -24.60 -25.06
C GLY A 347 -14.78 -24.32 -23.99
N ASP A 348 -15.13 -25.40 -23.28
CA ASP A 348 -16.04 -25.36 -22.15
C ASP A 348 -15.28 -25.01 -20.86
N TRP A 349 -16.01 -24.45 -19.89
CA TRP A 349 -15.54 -24.15 -18.55
C TRP A 349 -16.53 -24.70 -17.52
N HIS A 350 -16.00 -25.35 -16.48
CA HIS A 350 -16.80 -26.05 -15.49
C HIS A 350 -16.83 -25.31 -14.17
N LEU A 351 -18.03 -24.93 -13.74
CA LEU A 351 -18.28 -24.38 -12.41
C LEU A 351 -18.43 -25.53 -11.41
N ARG A 352 -17.81 -25.42 -10.24
CA ARG A 352 -17.65 -26.53 -9.30
C ARG A 352 -18.05 -26.15 -7.90
N TRP A 353 -18.83 -27.02 -7.26
CA TRP A 353 -19.18 -26.87 -5.84
C TRP A 353 -17.94 -26.75 -4.96
N ARG A 354 -18.05 -26.00 -3.87
CA ARG A 354 -16.97 -25.86 -2.88
C ARG A 354 -16.98 -26.98 -1.85
N THR A 355 -18.15 -27.54 -1.58
CA THR A 355 -18.32 -28.70 -0.70
C THR A 355 -17.94 -30.04 -1.35
N ASP A 356 -18.02 -30.14 -2.68
CA ASP A 356 -17.50 -31.27 -3.46
C ASP A 356 -16.87 -30.79 -4.78
N ARG A 357 -15.53 -30.75 -4.86
CA ARG A 357 -14.81 -30.28 -6.06
C ARG A 357 -14.99 -31.17 -7.29
N ASN A 358 -15.44 -32.42 -7.12
CA ASN A 358 -15.71 -33.31 -8.24
C ASN A 358 -17.07 -33.05 -8.88
N HIS A 359 -17.99 -32.41 -8.16
CA HIS A 359 -19.30 -32.05 -8.66
C HIS A 359 -19.23 -30.80 -9.56
N ILE A 360 -19.59 -30.96 -10.83
CA ILE A 360 -19.78 -29.85 -11.77
C ILE A 360 -21.20 -29.34 -11.61
N SER A 361 -21.35 -28.13 -11.07
CA SER A 361 -22.67 -27.50 -10.91
C SER A 361 -23.25 -27.03 -12.24
N LYS A 362 -22.38 -26.49 -13.11
CA LYS A 362 -22.74 -25.98 -14.43
C LYS A 362 -21.54 -26.02 -15.35
N THR A 363 -21.79 -26.29 -16.64
CA THR A 363 -20.79 -26.09 -17.70
C THR A 363 -21.23 -24.90 -18.54
N VAL A 364 -20.31 -23.98 -18.81
CA VAL A 364 -20.52 -22.78 -19.63
C VAL A 364 -19.47 -22.72 -20.74
N LYS A 365 -19.71 -21.97 -21.80
CA LYS A 365 -18.66 -21.64 -22.75
C LYS A 365 -17.70 -20.62 -22.14
N ALA A 366 -16.40 -20.89 -22.20
CA ALA A 366 -15.39 -19.99 -21.64
C ALA A 366 -15.46 -18.60 -22.29
N ARG A 367 -15.68 -18.55 -23.62
CA ARG A 367 -15.84 -17.31 -24.39
C ARG A 367 -17.08 -16.52 -23.97
N ASP A 368 -18.19 -17.18 -23.66
CA ASP A 368 -19.41 -16.50 -23.20
C ASP A 368 -19.18 -15.87 -21.82
N LEU A 369 -18.54 -16.59 -20.90
CA LEU A 369 -18.19 -16.05 -19.58
C LEU A 369 -17.21 -14.87 -19.70
N TRP A 370 -16.22 -14.96 -20.60
CA TRP A 370 -15.31 -13.85 -20.89
C TRP A 370 -16.02 -12.62 -21.47
N ASN A 371 -16.99 -12.83 -22.37
CA ASN A 371 -17.82 -11.76 -22.91
C ASN A 371 -18.69 -11.10 -21.83
N GLN A 372 -19.20 -11.87 -20.87
CA GLN A 372 -19.92 -11.32 -19.71
C GLN A 372 -19.01 -10.40 -18.88
N ILE A 373 -17.77 -10.84 -18.59
CA ILE A 373 -16.78 -10.04 -17.85
C ILE A 373 -16.50 -8.73 -18.59
N ALA A 374 -16.19 -8.81 -19.89
CA ALA A 374 -15.89 -7.63 -20.70
C ALA A 374 -17.08 -6.66 -20.78
N LYS A 375 -18.30 -7.18 -20.93
CA LYS A 375 -19.52 -6.37 -21.00
C LYS A 375 -19.79 -5.68 -19.65
N ALA A 376 -19.73 -6.41 -18.54
CA ALA A 376 -19.92 -5.83 -17.21
C ALA A 376 -18.88 -4.74 -16.92
N ALA A 377 -17.60 -5.01 -17.19
CA ALA A 377 -16.52 -4.04 -17.02
C ALA A 377 -16.72 -2.78 -17.90
N TRP A 378 -17.20 -2.93 -19.13
CA TRP A 378 -17.55 -1.78 -19.97
C TRP A 378 -18.73 -0.98 -19.40
N GLN A 379 -19.72 -1.65 -18.81
CA GLN A 379 -20.92 -1.01 -18.28
C GLN A 379 -20.69 -0.26 -16.96
N CYS A 380 -19.86 -0.81 -16.05
CA CYS A 380 -19.75 -0.31 -14.69
C CYS A 380 -18.33 -0.36 -14.08
N ALA A 381 -17.29 -0.61 -14.90
CA ALA A 381 -15.88 -0.75 -14.49
C ALA A 381 -15.55 -1.97 -13.61
N ASP A 382 -16.50 -2.88 -13.39
CA ASP A 382 -16.33 -4.10 -12.59
C ASP A 382 -16.93 -5.35 -13.29
N PRO A 383 -16.44 -6.56 -13.00
CA PRO A 383 -15.28 -6.84 -12.16
C PRO A 383 -13.96 -6.59 -12.90
N GLY A 384 -12.93 -6.20 -12.15
CA GLY A 384 -11.54 -6.24 -12.63
C GLY A 384 -11.05 -7.67 -12.85
N VAL A 385 -9.87 -7.82 -13.47
CA VAL A 385 -9.23 -9.12 -13.72
C VAL A 385 -7.91 -9.23 -12.97
N GLN A 386 -7.70 -10.38 -12.34
CA GLN A 386 -6.43 -10.73 -11.69
C GLN A 386 -5.93 -12.05 -12.28
N TYR A 387 -4.82 -12.01 -13.02
CA TYR A 387 -4.27 -13.18 -13.71
C TYR A 387 -3.59 -14.13 -12.72
N ASP A 388 -4.35 -15.10 -12.22
CA ASP A 388 -3.99 -15.96 -11.10
C ASP A 388 -2.66 -16.70 -11.31
N THR A 389 -2.49 -17.31 -12.49
CA THR A 389 -1.26 -18.03 -12.83
C THR A 389 -0.06 -17.08 -12.89
N VAL A 390 -0.22 -15.90 -13.50
CA VAL A 390 0.88 -14.93 -13.62
C VAL A 390 1.29 -14.43 -12.23
N ILE A 391 0.32 -14.11 -11.38
CA ILE A 391 0.58 -13.68 -10.00
C ILE A 391 1.40 -14.74 -9.24
N ASN A 392 0.99 -16.02 -9.32
CA ASN A 392 1.66 -17.10 -8.60
C ASN A 392 3.00 -17.52 -9.23
N ASP A 393 3.17 -17.39 -10.55
CA ASP A 393 4.45 -17.63 -11.24
C ASP A 393 5.56 -16.70 -10.70
N TRP A 394 5.20 -15.47 -10.29
CA TRP A 394 6.11 -14.48 -9.70
C TRP A 394 6.14 -14.51 -8.17
N HIS A 395 5.50 -15.49 -7.53
CA HIS A 395 5.47 -15.57 -6.07
C HIS A 395 6.84 -15.90 -5.48
N THR A 396 7.29 -15.07 -4.53
CA THR A 396 8.52 -15.29 -3.78
C THR A 396 8.40 -16.32 -2.65
N CYS A 397 7.18 -16.67 -2.21
CA CYS A 397 6.93 -17.56 -1.08
C CYS A 397 5.91 -18.70 -1.33
N PRO A 398 5.96 -19.42 -2.46
CA PRO A 398 4.95 -20.42 -2.81
C PRO A 398 4.92 -21.64 -1.88
N GLN A 399 5.97 -21.87 -1.07
CA GLN A 399 5.99 -22.97 -0.11
C GLN A 399 5.00 -22.75 1.06
N ASP A 400 4.55 -21.51 1.26
CA ASP A 400 3.61 -21.14 2.32
C ASP A 400 2.16 -20.95 1.82
N GLY A 401 1.90 -21.21 0.54
CA GLY A 401 0.57 -21.15 -0.06
C GLY A 401 0.51 -20.36 -1.35
N ALA A 402 -0.67 -20.34 -1.97
CA ALA A 402 -0.93 -19.52 -3.14
C ALA A 402 -1.33 -18.09 -2.74
N ILE A 403 -1.04 -17.13 -3.62
CA ILE A 403 -1.59 -15.78 -3.54
C ILE A 403 -3.03 -15.85 -4.05
N ASN A 404 -4.00 -15.75 -3.14
CA ASN A 404 -5.41 -15.93 -3.49
C ASN A 404 -6.13 -14.61 -3.81
N ALA A 405 -5.64 -13.50 -3.31
CA ALA A 405 -6.33 -12.20 -3.36
C ALA A 405 -5.34 -11.04 -3.52
N SER A 406 -5.89 -9.83 -3.52
CA SER A 406 -5.15 -8.58 -3.45
C SER A 406 -5.74 -7.66 -2.38
N ASN A 407 -5.09 -6.54 -2.12
CA ASN A 407 -5.70 -5.41 -1.42
C ASN A 407 -6.71 -4.64 -2.35
N PRO A 408 -7.39 -3.58 -1.87
CA PRO A 408 -8.42 -2.84 -2.62
C PRO A 408 -8.06 -2.36 -4.03
N CYS A 409 -6.83 -1.92 -4.27
CA CYS A 409 -6.43 -1.36 -5.58
C CYS A 409 -5.56 -2.32 -6.40
N SER A 410 -5.49 -3.61 -5.99
CA SER A 410 -4.78 -4.68 -6.70
C SER A 410 -3.28 -4.48 -6.92
N GLU A 411 -2.65 -3.60 -6.13
CA GLU A 411 -1.21 -3.35 -6.21
C GLU A 411 -0.39 -4.22 -5.26
N TYR A 412 -0.98 -4.70 -4.16
CA TYR A 412 -0.36 -5.63 -3.21
C TYR A 412 -0.93 -7.04 -3.41
N MET A 413 -0.05 -7.96 -3.84
CA MET A 413 -0.34 -9.35 -4.17
C MET A 413 0.56 -10.27 -3.33
N PHE A 414 0.03 -10.83 -2.26
CA PHE A 414 0.78 -11.72 -1.39
C PHE A 414 -0.15 -12.69 -0.65
N LEU A 415 0.41 -13.51 0.24
CA LEU A 415 -0.32 -14.52 1.00
C LEU A 415 -1.47 -13.91 1.83
N ASP A 416 -2.51 -14.71 2.06
CA ASP A 416 -3.61 -14.32 2.93
C ASP A 416 -3.12 -13.99 4.35
N ASP A 417 -3.85 -13.11 5.02
CA ASP A 417 -3.56 -12.61 6.37
C ASP A 417 -2.20 -11.91 6.44
N THR A 418 -1.87 -11.09 5.45
CA THR A 418 -0.66 -10.27 5.44
C THR A 418 -1.00 -8.80 5.19
N ALA A 419 -0.08 -7.92 5.56
CA ALA A 419 -0.25 -6.48 5.42
C ALA A 419 0.99 -5.83 4.79
N CYS A 420 0.76 -4.76 4.04
CA CYS A 420 1.79 -3.99 3.37
C CYS A 420 1.69 -2.49 3.74
N ASN A 421 2.83 -1.93 4.10
CA ASN A 421 3.03 -0.49 4.27
C ASN A 421 3.73 0.08 3.03
N LEU A 422 3.28 1.26 2.60
CA LEU A 422 3.67 1.84 1.32
C LEU A 422 4.39 3.17 1.48
N ALA A 423 5.22 3.49 0.50
CA ALA A 423 5.71 4.84 0.26
C ALA A 423 5.87 5.07 -1.24
N SER A 424 5.88 6.33 -1.66
CA SER A 424 6.09 6.68 -3.06
C SER A 424 7.09 7.82 -3.19
N LEU A 425 8.07 7.64 -4.09
CA LEU A 425 8.98 8.70 -4.51
C LEU A 425 8.27 9.64 -5.50
N ASN A 426 8.56 10.92 -5.42
CA ASN A 426 8.10 11.92 -6.38
C ASN A 426 9.16 12.10 -7.49
N LEU A 427 8.99 11.42 -8.63
CA LEU A 427 10.04 11.36 -9.66
C LEU A 427 10.49 12.73 -10.19
N ILE A 428 9.60 13.73 -10.21
CA ILE A 428 9.95 15.07 -10.70
C ILE A 428 11.02 15.76 -9.85
N LYS A 429 11.18 15.36 -8.58
CA LYS A 429 12.22 15.87 -7.67
C LYS A 429 13.59 15.26 -7.95
N PHE A 430 13.63 14.23 -8.78
CA PHE A 430 14.82 13.51 -9.22
C PHE A 430 15.02 13.64 -10.75
N PHE A 431 14.47 14.70 -11.36
CA PHE A 431 14.49 14.88 -12.81
C PHE A 431 15.03 16.26 -13.17
N ASP A 432 16.11 16.28 -13.97
CA ASP A 432 16.67 17.48 -14.57
C ASP A 432 15.80 17.87 -15.77
N LYS A 433 15.00 18.93 -15.60
CA LYS A 433 14.03 19.39 -16.60
C LYS A 433 14.70 19.95 -17.86
N GLU A 434 15.93 20.45 -17.76
CA GLU A 434 16.65 21.03 -18.90
C GLU A 434 17.27 19.94 -19.78
N LYS A 435 17.86 18.92 -19.14
CA LYS A 435 18.45 17.77 -19.84
C LYS A 435 17.45 16.67 -20.19
N ALA A 436 16.29 16.69 -19.57
CA ALA A 436 15.32 15.60 -19.57
C ALA A 436 15.92 14.27 -19.08
N GLU A 437 16.71 14.33 -18.00
CA GLU A 437 17.44 13.19 -17.44
C GLU A 437 17.06 12.95 -15.98
N PHE A 438 17.02 11.68 -15.57
CA PHE A 438 16.81 11.29 -14.19
C PHE A 438 18.12 11.25 -13.39
N ASP A 439 18.11 11.81 -12.19
CA ASP A 439 19.17 11.66 -11.19
C ASP A 439 19.10 10.26 -10.56
N VAL A 440 19.68 9.29 -11.26
CA VAL A 440 19.74 7.89 -10.83
C VAL A 440 20.42 7.73 -9.46
N PRO A 441 21.58 8.37 -9.15
CA PRO A 441 22.16 8.32 -7.82
C PRO A 441 21.21 8.73 -6.70
N ALA A 442 20.47 9.83 -6.89
CA ALA A 442 19.51 10.31 -5.89
C ALA A 442 18.29 9.38 -5.76
N ILE A 443 17.80 8.81 -6.86
CA ILE A 443 16.73 7.79 -6.83
C ILE A 443 17.19 6.58 -6.02
N LYS A 444 18.38 6.02 -6.30
CA LYS A 444 18.91 4.86 -5.56
C LYS A 444 19.06 5.15 -4.06
N HIS A 445 19.59 6.33 -3.73
CA HIS A 445 19.74 6.77 -2.34
C HIS A 445 18.39 6.87 -1.61
N ALA A 446 17.41 7.54 -2.22
CA ALA A 446 16.07 7.66 -1.66
C ALA A 446 15.39 6.29 -1.53
N THR A 447 15.49 5.43 -2.56
CA THR A 447 14.98 4.06 -2.54
C THR A 447 15.52 3.29 -1.35
N ARG A 448 16.84 3.27 -1.16
CA ARG A 448 17.47 2.57 -0.05
C ARG A 448 16.97 3.04 1.33
N LEU A 449 16.88 4.36 1.55
CA LEU A 449 16.41 4.91 2.83
C LEU A 449 14.93 4.64 3.08
N TRP A 450 14.09 4.70 2.04
CA TRP A 450 12.67 4.37 2.17
C TRP A 450 12.44 2.89 2.39
N THR A 451 13.25 1.99 1.81
CA THR A 451 13.19 0.56 2.13
C THR A 451 13.49 0.30 3.61
N ILE A 452 14.53 0.93 4.17
CA ILE A 452 14.84 0.86 5.61
C ILE A 452 13.66 1.38 6.45
N THR A 453 13.06 2.49 6.04
CA THR A 453 11.90 3.09 6.72
C THR A 453 10.70 2.16 6.76
N LEU A 454 10.39 1.54 5.63
CA LEU A 454 9.28 0.60 5.52
C LEU A 454 9.54 -0.67 6.34
N GLU A 455 10.76 -1.17 6.35
CA GLU A 455 11.16 -2.32 7.17
C GLU A 455 11.08 -2.04 8.68
N ILE A 456 11.55 -0.87 9.14
CA ILE A 456 11.38 -0.44 10.54
C ILE A 456 9.90 -0.33 10.89
N SER A 457 9.08 0.12 9.94
CA SER A 457 7.65 0.25 10.12
C SER A 457 6.94 -1.10 10.32
N VAL A 458 7.49 -2.22 9.88
CA VAL A 458 7.00 -3.57 10.19
C VAL A 458 7.19 -3.88 11.68
N LEU A 459 8.34 -3.51 12.27
CA LEU A 459 8.64 -3.79 13.67
C LEU A 459 7.78 -3.00 14.66
N MET A 460 7.48 -1.76 14.33
CA MET A 460 6.68 -0.90 15.21
C MET A 460 5.19 -1.25 15.18
N ALA A 461 4.72 -1.96 14.15
CA ALA A 461 3.30 -2.06 13.84
C ALA A 461 2.50 -2.98 14.77
N GLN A 462 1.22 -2.67 14.90
CA GLN A 462 0.19 -3.58 15.41
C GLN A 462 -0.95 -3.79 14.39
N PHE A 463 -1.66 -4.90 14.52
CA PHE A 463 -2.59 -5.44 13.53
C PHE A 463 -3.89 -5.94 14.18
N PRO A 464 -5.03 -6.00 13.45
CA PRO A 464 -6.36 -6.25 14.03
C PRO A 464 -6.65 -7.72 14.38
N SER A 465 -5.76 -8.65 13.99
CA SER A 465 -5.86 -10.08 14.28
C SER A 465 -4.48 -10.69 14.52
N GLU A 466 -4.49 -11.84 15.18
CA GLU A 466 -3.31 -12.64 15.52
C GLU A 466 -2.56 -13.10 14.26
N GLU A 467 -3.31 -13.61 13.28
CA GLU A 467 -2.79 -14.18 12.05
C GLU A 467 -2.08 -13.12 11.21
N ILE A 468 -2.69 -11.91 11.10
CA ILE A 468 -2.10 -10.80 10.36
C ILE A 468 -0.83 -10.31 11.05
N ALA A 469 -0.85 -10.18 12.38
CA ALA A 469 0.33 -9.76 13.13
C ALA A 469 1.50 -10.74 12.92
N GLN A 470 1.24 -12.04 13.04
CA GLN A 470 2.27 -13.07 12.89
C GLN A 470 2.81 -13.11 11.46
N LYS A 471 1.95 -13.27 10.44
CA LYS A 471 2.43 -13.40 9.06
C LYS A 471 3.07 -12.11 8.53
N SER A 472 2.57 -10.93 8.91
CA SER A 472 3.23 -9.66 8.52
C SER A 472 4.64 -9.55 9.08
N TYR A 473 4.89 -10.10 10.28
CA TYR A 473 6.23 -10.22 10.85
C TYR A 473 7.08 -11.30 10.17
N ASP A 474 6.47 -12.43 9.81
CA ASP A 474 7.14 -13.59 9.21
C ASP A 474 7.64 -13.34 7.78
N TYR A 475 6.92 -12.50 7.01
CA TYR A 475 7.26 -12.20 5.62
C TYR A 475 7.78 -10.78 5.39
N ARG A 476 7.43 -9.83 6.27
CA ARG A 476 7.96 -8.46 6.26
C ARG A 476 7.78 -7.74 4.92
N THR A 477 6.59 -7.86 4.34
CA THR A 477 6.28 -7.33 3.01
C THR A 477 6.18 -5.80 3.02
N LEU A 478 6.86 -5.16 2.06
CA LEU A 478 6.90 -3.71 1.90
C LEU A 478 6.32 -3.31 0.54
N GLY A 479 6.06 -2.02 0.39
CA GLY A 479 5.55 -1.49 -0.86
C GLY A 479 6.06 -0.11 -1.22
N LEU A 480 7.33 -0.03 -1.63
CA LEU A 480 7.88 1.19 -2.20
C LEU A 480 7.50 1.32 -3.69
N GLY A 481 7.03 2.50 -4.09
CA GLY A 481 6.71 2.86 -5.46
C GLY A 481 7.11 4.29 -5.79
N TYR A 482 6.46 4.88 -6.79
CA TYR A 482 6.68 6.26 -7.19
C TYR A 482 5.43 6.88 -7.83
N ALA A 483 5.45 8.20 -8.03
CA ALA A 483 4.47 8.99 -8.78
C ALA A 483 5.18 9.86 -9.85
N ASN A 484 4.41 10.62 -10.66
CA ASN A 484 4.91 11.57 -11.67
C ASN A 484 5.66 10.97 -12.87
N MET A 485 5.45 9.68 -13.19
CA MET A 485 6.03 9.11 -14.42
C MET A 485 5.50 9.81 -15.67
N GLY A 486 4.17 9.99 -15.76
CA GLY A 486 3.51 10.73 -16.84
C GLY A 486 4.10 12.14 -17.01
N THR A 487 4.25 12.89 -15.92
CA THR A 487 4.90 14.23 -15.95
C THR A 487 6.30 14.20 -16.53
N CYS A 488 7.16 13.28 -16.07
CA CYS A 488 8.54 13.20 -16.55
C CYS A 488 8.59 12.86 -18.05
N LEU A 489 7.70 11.97 -18.53
CA LEU A 489 7.58 11.63 -19.95
C LEU A 489 7.10 12.84 -20.78
N MET A 490 6.10 13.58 -20.28
CA MET A 490 5.60 14.80 -20.94
C MET A 490 6.69 15.86 -21.07
N LEU A 491 7.44 16.14 -19.99
CA LEU A 491 8.56 17.08 -20.02
C LEU A 491 9.70 16.64 -20.94
N SER A 492 9.85 15.33 -21.13
CA SER A 492 10.82 14.75 -22.06
C SER A 492 10.34 14.77 -23.52
N GLY A 493 9.10 15.21 -23.79
CA GLY A 493 8.48 15.11 -25.12
C GLY A 493 8.29 13.66 -25.60
N ILE A 494 8.17 12.70 -24.68
CA ILE A 494 8.00 11.27 -24.99
C ILE A 494 6.51 10.93 -24.88
N PRO A 495 5.85 10.50 -25.98
CA PRO A 495 4.47 10.04 -25.92
C PRO A 495 4.32 8.84 -24.99
N TYR A 496 3.30 8.86 -24.13
CA TYR A 496 3.06 7.79 -23.16
C TYR A 496 2.87 6.42 -23.84
N ASP A 497 2.10 6.37 -24.93
CA ASP A 497 1.98 5.20 -25.80
C ASP A 497 3.16 5.13 -26.79
N SER A 498 4.36 4.83 -26.28
CA SER A 498 5.53 4.61 -27.11
C SER A 498 6.48 3.59 -26.51
N LYS A 499 7.24 2.90 -27.38
CA LYS A 499 8.28 1.95 -26.93
C LYS A 499 9.35 2.61 -26.05
N LYS A 500 9.64 3.90 -26.30
CA LYS A 500 10.56 4.70 -25.49
C LYS A 500 10.00 4.93 -24.08
N ALA A 501 8.72 5.32 -23.96
CA ALA A 501 8.08 5.45 -22.65
C ALA A 501 8.06 4.11 -21.89
N THR A 502 7.71 3.01 -22.54
CA THR A 502 7.75 1.66 -21.93
C THR A 502 9.15 1.32 -21.42
N ALA A 503 10.20 1.57 -22.22
CA ALA A 503 11.58 1.26 -21.84
C ALA A 503 12.09 2.14 -20.68
N VAL A 504 11.76 3.45 -20.68
CA VAL A 504 12.12 4.37 -19.58
C VAL A 504 11.39 4.00 -18.29
N CYS A 505 10.07 3.79 -18.36
CA CYS A 505 9.26 3.38 -17.22
C CYS A 505 9.73 2.03 -16.65
N GLY A 506 10.02 1.06 -17.52
CA GLY A 506 10.60 -0.22 -17.17
C GLY A 506 11.95 -0.08 -16.45
N ALA A 507 12.83 0.79 -16.93
CA ALA A 507 14.14 1.02 -16.32
C ALA A 507 14.05 1.69 -14.94
N ILE A 508 13.23 2.73 -14.79
CA ILE A 508 13.03 3.40 -13.48
C ILE A 508 12.42 2.43 -12.46
N THR A 509 11.40 1.67 -12.86
CA THR A 509 10.79 0.64 -11.99
C THR A 509 11.80 -0.43 -11.62
N SER A 510 12.60 -0.89 -12.58
CA SER A 510 13.66 -1.88 -12.39
C SER A 510 14.75 -1.39 -11.43
N ILE A 511 15.20 -0.14 -11.55
CA ILE A 511 16.16 0.48 -10.63
C ILE A 511 15.59 0.52 -9.20
N LEU A 512 14.35 0.99 -9.05
CA LEU A 512 13.69 1.08 -7.75
C LEU A 512 13.53 -0.30 -7.10
N THR A 513 13.07 -1.32 -7.83
CA THR A 513 12.90 -2.66 -7.29
C THR A 513 14.22 -3.36 -7.00
N GLY A 514 15.19 -3.30 -7.91
CA GLY A 514 16.52 -3.89 -7.72
C GLY A 514 17.24 -3.28 -6.52
N GLU A 515 17.27 -1.94 -6.42
CA GLU A 515 17.91 -1.25 -5.30
C GLU A 515 17.19 -1.52 -3.96
N SER A 516 15.85 -1.62 -3.98
CA SER A 516 15.09 -1.97 -2.77
C SER A 516 15.39 -3.40 -2.29
N TYR A 517 15.51 -4.37 -3.19
CA TYR A 517 15.96 -5.72 -2.81
C TYR A 517 17.43 -5.77 -2.38
N ALA A 518 18.30 -4.96 -2.97
CA ALA A 518 19.69 -4.83 -2.51
C ALA A 518 19.76 -4.27 -1.07
N ALA A 519 18.99 -3.22 -0.77
CA ALA A 519 18.86 -2.70 0.59
C ALA A 519 18.28 -3.73 1.58
N SER A 520 17.31 -4.52 1.13
CA SER A 520 16.76 -5.64 1.92
C SER A 520 17.82 -6.71 2.22
N ALA A 521 18.65 -7.08 1.24
CA ALA A 521 19.75 -8.03 1.42
C ALA A 521 20.91 -7.46 2.26
N GLU A 522 21.13 -6.15 2.22
CA GLU A 522 22.06 -5.45 3.11
C GLU A 522 21.60 -5.55 4.57
N MET A 523 20.33 -5.23 4.86
CA MET A 523 19.76 -5.36 6.21
C MET A 523 19.79 -6.82 6.70
N ALA A 524 19.57 -7.79 5.81
CA ALA A 524 19.63 -9.21 6.14
C ALA A 524 21.01 -9.66 6.63
N ALA A 525 22.09 -8.98 6.22
CA ALA A 525 23.44 -9.30 6.70
C ALA A 525 23.56 -9.15 8.22
N GLY A 526 22.84 -8.20 8.80
CA GLY A 526 22.88 -7.90 10.23
C GLY A 526 21.71 -8.41 11.05
N HIS A 527 20.53 -8.49 10.42
CA HIS A 527 19.28 -8.86 11.09
C HIS A 527 18.76 -10.25 10.72
N GLY A 528 19.45 -10.92 9.79
CA GLY A 528 18.96 -12.13 9.14
C GLY A 528 17.84 -11.85 8.13
N PRO A 529 17.60 -12.77 7.19
CA PRO A 529 16.49 -12.68 6.27
C PRO A 529 15.12 -12.78 6.98
N PHE A 530 14.01 -12.56 6.27
CA PHE A 530 12.69 -12.76 6.87
C PHE A 530 12.53 -14.21 7.39
N PRO A 531 11.77 -14.44 8.48
CA PRO A 531 11.67 -15.75 9.14
C PRO A 531 11.41 -16.95 8.22
N ARG A 532 10.56 -16.82 7.20
CA ARG A 532 10.20 -17.89 6.25
C ARG A 532 11.13 -17.99 5.02
N TYR A 533 12.27 -17.29 5.03
CA TYR A 533 13.16 -17.25 3.85
C TYR A 533 13.79 -18.60 3.55
N LYS A 534 14.14 -19.39 4.58
CA LYS A 534 14.86 -20.66 4.36
C LYS A 534 14.06 -21.60 3.47
N GLU A 535 12.77 -21.76 3.76
CA GLU A 535 11.82 -22.56 3.00
C GLU A 535 11.66 -22.05 1.57
N ASN A 536 11.64 -20.73 1.39
CA ASN A 536 11.35 -20.09 0.10
C ASN A 536 12.58 -19.59 -0.68
N SER A 537 13.78 -19.83 -0.18
CA SER A 537 15.02 -19.22 -0.71
C SER A 537 15.24 -19.52 -2.19
N LYS A 538 14.91 -20.73 -2.64
CA LYS A 538 15.01 -21.14 -4.04
C LYS A 538 14.02 -20.36 -4.94
N ASP A 539 12.78 -20.23 -4.49
CA ASP A 539 11.71 -19.55 -5.21
C ASP A 539 11.95 -18.04 -5.26
N MET A 540 12.36 -17.45 -4.14
CA MET A 540 12.73 -16.05 -4.10
C MET A 540 13.91 -15.75 -5.04
N LEU A 541 14.99 -16.55 -4.99
CA LEU A 541 16.13 -16.33 -5.89
C LEU A 541 15.77 -16.57 -7.36
N ARG A 542 14.80 -17.45 -7.67
CA ARG A 542 14.23 -17.62 -9.02
C ARG A 542 13.57 -16.33 -9.49
N VAL A 543 12.71 -15.72 -8.66
CA VAL A 543 12.05 -14.45 -8.95
C VAL A 543 13.07 -13.32 -9.18
N ILE A 544 14.08 -13.20 -8.32
CA ILE A 544 15.17 -12.20 -8.47
C ILE A 544 15.93 -12.41 -9.80
N ARG A 545 16.25 -13.67 -10.17
CA ARG A 545 16.89 -13.96 -11.46
C ARG A 545 15.98 -13.62 -12.65
N ASN A 546 14.68 -13.86 -12.55
CA ASN A 546 13.72 -13.52 -13.61
C ASN A 546 13.58 -12.00 -13.81
N HIS A 547 13.55 -11.22 -12.73
CA HIS A 547 13.59 -9.76 -12.85
C HIS A 547 14.90 -9.27 -13.47
N ARG A 548 16.04 -9.83 -13.06
CA ARG A 548 17.33 -9.57 -13.70
C ARG A 548 17.28 -9.87 -15.20
N ARG A 549 16.74 -11.02 -15.61
CA ARG A 549 16.56 -11.36 -17.03
C ARG A 549 15.70 -10.34 -17.79
N ALA A 550 14.62 -9.85 -17.17
CA ALA A 550 13.80 -8.78 -17.75
C ALA A 550 14.57 -7.45 -17.92
N ALA A 551 15.40 -7.08 -16.95
CA ALA A 551 16.27 -5.91 -17.05
C ALA A 551 17.32 -6.03 -18.17
N TYR A 552 17.75 -7.26 -18.47
CA TYR A 552 18.68 -7.55 -19.56
C TYR A 552 17.98 -7.80 -20.91
N ASN A 553 16.64 -7.83 -20.95
CA ASN A 553 15.86 -8.25 -22.11
C ASN A 553 16.29 -9.63 -22.64
N ALA A 554 16.45 -10.58 -21.72
CA ALA A 554 16.93 -11.92 -22.03
C ALA A 554 15.94 -12.71 -22.92
N PRO A 555 16.44 -13.68 -23.71
CA PRO A 555 15.62 -14.63 -24.43
C PRO A 555 14.56 -15.34 -23.56
N SER A 556 13.43 -15.67 -24.17
CA SER A 556 12.27 -16.24 -23.46
C SER A 556 12.54 -17.58 -22.78
N ASP A 557 13.44 -18.39 -23.34
CA ASP A 557 13.86 -19.71 -22.84
C ASP A 557 14.76 -19.64 -21.60
N GLU A 558 15.34 -18.48 -21.29
CA GLU A 558 16.13 -18.30 -20.07
C GLU A 558 15.26 -18.14 -18.81
N TYR A 559 14.01 -17.68 -18.94
CA TYR A 559 13.13 -17.44 -17.79
C TYR A 559 12.70 -18.73 -17.10
N GLU A 560 12.87 -18.77 -15.78
CA GLU A 560 12.58 -19.94 -14.95
C GLU A 560 11.12 -19.95 -14.49
N GLN A 561 10.38 -21.01 -14.87
CA GLN A 561 9.03 -21.30 -14.37
C GLN A 561 8.05 -20.11 -14.50
N LEU A 562 8.05 -19.48 -15.68
CA LEU A 562 7.03 -18.50 -16.05
C LEU A 562 6.25 -19.03 -17.25
N ARG A 563 4.93 -19.10 -17.14
CA ARG A 563 4.05 -19.43 -18.26
C ARG A 563 3.94 -18.27 -19.23
N VAL A 564 3.72 -17.07 -18.71
CA VAL A 564 3.68 -15.82 -19.49
C VAL A 564 5.01 -15.08 -19.29
N LYS A 565 5.75 -14.87 -20.38
CA LYS A 565 7.03 -14.16 -20.34
C LYS A 565 6.78 -12.65 -20.28
N PRO A 566 7.54 -11.90 -19.44
CA PRO A 566 7.38 -10.45 -19.35
C PRO A 566 7.98 -9.77 -20.59
N VAL A 567 7.61 -8.51 -20.81
CA VAL A 567 8.30 -7.62 -21.75
C VAL A 567 9.57 -7.11 -21.09
N GLY A 568 10.74 -7.40 -21.67
CA GLY A 568 12.03 -6.91 -21.18
C GLY A 568 12.31 -5.45 -21.56
N ILE A 569 13.32 -4.85 -20.95
CA ILE A 569 13.73 -3.46 -21.25
C ILE A 569 14.56 -3.46 -22.53
N HIS A 570 13.95 -3.08 -23.64
CA HIS A 570 14.59 -3.12 -24.94
C HIS A 570 15.71 -2.05 -25.06
N PRO A 571 16.97 -2.45 -25.33
CA PRO A 571 18.11 -1.51 -25.35
C PRO A 571 17.98 -0.39 -26.38
N GLU A 572 17.36 -0.66 -27.53
CA GLU A 572 17.16 0.33 -28.59
C GLU A 572 16.36 1.57 -28.14
N PHE A 573 15.45 1.40 -27.17
CA PHE A 573 14.53 2.46 -26.75
C PHE A 573 14.85 3.02 -25.37
N CYS A 574 15.78 2.41 -24.63
CA CYS A 574 16.16 2.83 -23.29
C CYS A 574 17.45 3.66 -23.34
N PRO A 575 17.51 4.85 -22.71
CA PRO A 575 18.77 5.58 -22.54
C PRO A 575 19.83 4.71 -21.84
N ASP A 576 21.06 4.73 -22.34
CA ASP A 576 22.15 3.85 -21.86
C ASP A 576 22.36 3.98 -20.34
N TYR A 577 22.37 5.20 -19.81
CA TYR A 577 22.57 5.44 -18.39
C TYR A 577 21.48 4.81 -17.49
N LEU A 578 20.22 4.75 -17.97
CA LEU A 578 19.12 4.08 -17.27
C LEU A 578 19.23 2.56 -17.40
N LEU A 579 19.59 2.08 -18.58
CA LEU A 579 19.73 0.65 -18.85
C LEU A 579 20.86 0.03 -18.02
N GLU A 580 22.01 0.69 -17.97
CA GLU A 580 23.16 0.30 -17.15
C GLU A 580 22.80 0.31 -15.65
N ALA A 581 22.15 1.38 -15.19
CA ALA A 581 21.73 1.49 -13.80
C ALA A 581 20.73 0.40 -13.38
N SER A 582 19.78 0.08 -14.26
CA SER A 582 18.77 -0.97 -14.10
C SER A 582 19.42 -2.35 -13.99
N ARG A 583 20.32 -2.69 -14.93
CA ARG A 583 21.07 -3.94 -14.92
C ARG A 583 21.92 -4.09 -13.67
N GLY A 584 22.68 -3.05 -13.33
CA GLY A 584 23.54 -3.03 -12.14
C GLY A 584 22.76 -3.15 -10.82
N ALA A 585 21.55 -2.59 -10.73
CA ALA A 585 20.69 -2.74 -9.55
C ALA A 585 20.32 -4.21 -9.31
N TRP A 586 19.97 -4.96 -10.36
CA TRP A 586 19.63 -6.38 -10.25
C TRP A 586 20.83 -7.31 -10.08
N ASP A 587 21.97 -6.97 -10.68
CA ASP A 587 23.23 -7.69 -10.42
C ASP A 587 23.58 -7.60 -8.94
N HIS A 588 23.53 -6.40 -8.37
CA HIS A 588 23.82 -6.15 -6.96
C HIS A 588 22.80 -6.84 -6.04
N ALA A 589 21.50 -6.75 -6.33
CA ALA A 589 20.45 -7.43 -5.57
C ALA A 589 20.64 -8.94 -5.54
N LEU A 590 20.99 -9.55 -6.68
CA LEU A 590 21.24 -10.99 -6.77
C LEU A 590 22.52 -11.40 -6.04
N GLU A 591 23.59 -10.61 -6.15
CA GLU A 591 24.86 -10.86 -5.46
C GLU A 591 24.67 -10.84 -3.93
N LEU A 592 24.11 -9.75 -3.39
CA LEU A 592 23.86 -9.63 -1.95
C LEU A 592 22.84 -10.66 -1.46
N GLY A 593 21.76 -10.89 -2.22
CA GLY A 593 20.72 -11.85 -1.87
C GLY A 593 21.24 -13.28 -1.77
N LYS A 594 22.17 -13.69 -2.65
CA LYS A 594 22.85 -15.01 -2.53
C LYS A 594 23.69 -15.11 -1.27
N LYS A 595 24.32 -14.02 -0.85
CA LYS A 595 25.23 -13.98 0.30
C LYS A 595 24.48 -13.95 1.64
N ASN A 596 23.46 -13.10 1.74
CA ASN A 596 22.83 -12.75 3.02
C ASN A 596 21.37 -13.23 3.13
N GLY A 597 20.74 -13.63 2.01
CA GLY A 597 19.29 -13.69 1.90
C GLY A 597 18.66 -12.30 1.82
N PHE A 598 17.34 -12.23 1.99
CA PHE A 598 16.60 -10.98 1.94
C PHE A 598 15.79 -10.76 3.21
N ARG A 599 15.80 -9.53 3.72
CA ARG A 599 15.04 -9.16 4.92
C ARG A 599 13.53 -9.13 4.66
N ASN A 600 13.10 -8.98 3.42
CA ASN A 600 11.72 -8.73 3.04
C ASN A 600 11.31 -9.64 1.89
N ALA A 601 10.18 -10.35 2.00
CA ALA A 601 9.68 -11.22 0.93
C ALA A 601 9.20 -10.46 -0.31
N GLN A 602 8.70 -9.23 -0.11
CA GLN A 602 8.29 -8.28 -1.14
C GLN A 602 8.74 -6.88 -0.73
N THR A 603 9.20 -6.07 -1.69
CA THR A 603 9.79 -4.76 -1.40
C THR A 603 9.14 -3.57 -2.10
N THR A 604 8.48 -3.80 -3.26
CA THR A 604 7.97 -2.71 -4.12
C THR A 604 6.59 -2.99 -4.68
N VAL A 605 5.84 -1.93 -4.92
CA VAL A 605 4.53 -1.92 -5.62
C VAL A 605 4.35 -0.54 -6.25
N ILE A 606 3.54 -0.44 -7.32
CA ILE A 606 3.07 0.86 -7.81
C ILE A 606 1.62 1.06 -7.37
N ALA A 607 1.42 1.94 -6.38
CA ALA A 607 0.11 2.28 -5.87
C ALA A 607 -0.51 3.47 -6.63
N PRO A 608 -1.83 3.69 -6.57
CA PRO A 608 -2.47 4.82 -7.25
C PRO A 608 -2.05 6.20 -6.72
N THR A 609 -1.57 6.32 -5.48
CA THR A 609 -1.13 7.59 -4.86
C THR A 609 -2.16 8.73 -4.76
N GLY A 610 -3.47 8.50 -4.94
CA GLY A 610 -4.49 9.56 -5.07
C GLY A 610 -4.72 10.54 -3.90
N THR A 611 -3.96 10.49 -2.81
CA THR A 611 -3.93 11.57 -1.80
C THR A 611 -2.50 12.03 -1.54
N ILE A 612 -1.55 11.10 -1.45
CA ILE A 612 -0.15 11.44 -1.20
C ILE A 612 0.53 12.09 -2.40
N GLY A 613 0.09 11.78 -3.63
CA GLY A 613 0.52 12.48 -4.85
C GLY A 613 0.13 13.96 -4.80
N LEU A 614 -1.12 14.25 -4.42
CA LEU A 614 -1.58 15.63 -4.23
C LEU A 614 -0.85 16.34 -3.07
N LEU A 615 -0.54 15.62 -1.98
CA LEU A 615 0.31 16.17 -0.91
C LEU A 615 1.71 16.52 -1.42
N MET A 616 2.26 15.72 -2.34
CA MET A 616 3.59 15.93 -2.92
C MET A 616 3.59 16.91 -4.10
N ASP A 617 2.45 17.55 -4.41
CA ASP A 617 2.26 18.37 -5.61
C ASP A 617 2.67 17.63 -6.89
N CYS A 618 2.25 16.36 -7.01
CA CYS A 618 2.38 15.59 -8.25
C CYS A 618 1.31 16.01 -9.26
N ASP A 619 1.72 16.20 -10.51
CA ASP A 619 0.79 16.44 -11.63
C ASP A 619 0.16 15.13 -12.10
N THR A 620 0.94 14.03 -12.15
CA THR A 620 0.39 12.69 -12.43
C THR A 620 0.59 11.71 -11.28
N THR A 621 -0.38 10.83 -11.10
CA THR A 621 -0.43 9.89 -9.98
C THR A 621 0.17 8.53 -10.35
N GLY A 622 1.02 7.96 -9.51
CA GLY A 622 1.61 6.65 -9.77
C GLY A 622 2.34 6.59 -11.12
N ILE A 623 2.01 5.58 -11.93
CA ILE A 623 2.42 5.49 -13.33
C ILE A 623 1.46 6.17 -14.29
N GLU A 624 0.26 6.55 -13.85
CA GLU A 624 -0.81 7.01 -14.72
C GLU A 624 -0.38 8.21 -15.59
N PRO A 625 -0.83 8.28 -16.86
CA PRO A 625 -0.78 9.51 -17.62
C PRO A 625 -1.68 10.56 -16.97
N ASP A 626 -1.50 11.83 -17.36
CA ASP A 626 -2.45 12.85 -16.96
C ASP A 626 -3.82 12.56 -17.59
N PHE A 627 -4.89 12.69 -16.81
CA PHE A 627 -6.25 12.42 -17.26
C PHE A 627 -6.73 13.53 -18.19
N ALA A 628 -6.42 14.79 -17.85
CA ALA A 628 -6.73 15.97 -18.64
C ALA A 628 -5.78 17.13 -18.23
N LEU A 629 -5.23 17.83 -19.22
CA LEU A 629 -4.29 18.94 -18.99
C LEU A 629 -4.96 20.25 -18.50
N VAL A 630 -6.30 20.35 -18.61
CA VAL A 630 -7.10 21.53 -18.28
C VAL A 630 -8.39 21.12 -17.59
#